data_AF-A0A9E7IB29-F1
#
_entry.id   AF-A0A9E7IB29-F1
#
_cell.length_a   1.000
_cell.length_b   1.000
_cell.length_c   1.000
_cell.angle_alpha   90.00
_cell.angle_beta   90.00
_cell.angle_gamma   90.00
#
_symmetry.space_group_name_H-M   'P 1'
#
loop_
_entity.id
_entity.type
_entity.pdbx_description
1 polymer ?
#
loop_
_entity_poly.entity_id
_entity_poly.type
_entity_poly.pdbx_seq_one_letter_code
_entity_poly.pdbx_strand_id
1 'polypeptide(L)'
;MKESDQRHATLRINESEEAALMELLSFMYSGKLSTTSPSLLLDVLMAADKFEVVSCMRHCSQLLRSLPMTTESALLYLDLPCSVSMASAVQPLTDAAKDYLAKSYRDITKFQDEMLGLPLSGIEAILSSDDLQVASEDAIYDFVLKKLRKVLTCNDLDHEIASKLVTDALFFKAEAPHRQRALSADESSHRRFTERAYKYRPLKVVEFERPHPQCIVYLDLTRDECANLFPSGRVYSQAFHLGGQGFFLSAHCNLDQHSLFHCFGLFLGMQEKGSISFTVEYEFAARTKSGEFVSKYKGFYTFTGGKAVGYRNLFGIPWTSFVAEDSLFFINGTLHLRAELTIKQPQPPSLQ
;
A
#
# COMPACT_ATOMS: atom_id res chain seq x y z
N MET A 1 30.89 49.38 -3.29
CA MET A 1 31.38 48.25 -2.47
C MET A 1 32.57 48.75 -1.67
N LYS A 2 32.45 48.87 -0.34
CA LYS A 2 33.61 49.07 0.54
C LYS A 2 34.11 47.68 0.91
N GLU A 3 35.17 47.22 0.24
CA GLU A 3 35.96 46.09 0.73
C GLU A 3 36.60 46.52 2.06
N SER A 4 36.40 45.70 3.10
CA SER A 4 36.90 45.96 4.45
C SER A 4 38.32 45.42 4.58
N ASP A 5 39.28 46.28 4.93
CA ASP A 5 40.68 45.97 5.29
C ASP A 5 40.83 45.16 6.60
N GLN A 6 39.83 44.37 6.99
CA GLN A 6 39.88 43.54 8.20
C GLN A 6 40.69 42.25 7.95
N ARG A 7 41.95 42.24 8.38
CA ARG A 7 42.82 41.05 8.39
C ARG A 7 42.45 39.99 9.45
N HIS A 8 41.54 40.31 10.36
CA HIS A 8 41.12 39.42 11.45
C HIS A 8 39.59 39.34 11.48
N ALA A 9 39.06 38.13 11.33
CA ALA A 9 37.66 37.83 11.55
C ALA A 9 37.48 37.24 12.95
N THR A 10 36.58 37.82 13.74
CA THR A 10 36.21 37.29 15.06
C THR A 10 34.80 36.72 14.97
N LEU A 11 34.69 35.39 15.04
CA LEU A 11 33.42 34.68 15.04
C LEU A 11 33.04 34.34 16.50
N ARG A 12 31.80 34.65 16.90
CA ARG A 12 31.24 34.18 18.17
C ARG A 12 30.48 32.89 17.93
N ILE A 13 30.83 31.84 18.66
CA ILE A 13 30.17 30.54 18.60
C ILE A 13 29.79 30.10 20.01
N ASN A 14 28.80 29.21 20.08
CA ASN A 14 28.49 28.52 21.32
C ASN A 14 29.53 27.43 21.58
N GLU A 15 29.81 27.14 22.85
CA GLU A 15 30.75 26.08 23.25
C GLU A 15 30.38 24.71 22.65
N SER A 16 29.08 24.43 22.52
CA SER A 16 28.59 23.19 21.90
C SER A 16 28.89 23.09 20.39
N GLU A 17 29.11 24.21 19.70
CA GLU A 17 29.40 24.23 18.25
C GLU A 17 30.89 24.13 17.95
N GLU A 18 31.77 24.25 18.96
CA GLU A 18 33.22 24.36 18.76
C GLU A 18 33.78 23.14 18.03
N ALA A 19 33.47 21.92 18.49
CA ALA A 19 33.98 20.70 17.87
C ALA A 19 33.56 20.56 16.40
N ALA A 20 32.30 20.87 16.10
CA ALA A 20 31.75 20.82 14.74
C ALA A 20 32.38 21.88 13.83
N LEU A 21 32.59 23.09 14.34
CA LEU A 21 33.25 24.16 13.59
C LEU A 21 34.71 23.81 13.31
N MET A 22 35.44 23.24 14.28
CA MET A 22 36.84 22.86 14.09
C MET A 22 36.99 21.77 13.03
N GLU A 23 36.09 20.78 12.99
CA GLU A 23 36.04 19.79 11.92
C GLU A 23 35.69 20.41 10.56
N LEU A 24 34.73 21.34 10.52
CA LEU A 24 34.38 22.07 9.29
C LEU A 24 35.57 22.88 8.75
N LEU A 25 36.29 23.59 9.62
CA LEU A 25 37.49 24.33 9.24
C LEU A 25 38.58 23.38 8.75
N SER A 26 38.82 22.27 9.45
CA SER A 26 39.75 21.23 8.99
C SER A 26 39.38 20.72 7.60
N PHE A 27 38.10 20.49 7.33
CA PHE A 27 37.60 20.08 6.03
C PHE A 27 37.82 21.15 4.95
N MET A 28 37.61 22.44 5.25
CA MET A 28 37.85 23.52 4.29
C MET A 28 39.31 23.60 3.83
N TYR A 29 40.26 23.26 4.71
CA TYR A 29 41.69 23.28 4.37
C TYR A 29 42.20 21.97 3.78
N SER A 30 41.71 20.83 4.27
CA SER A 30 42.25 19.50 3.93
C SER A 30 41.38 18.68 3.00
N GLY A 31 40.10 19.04 2.86
CA GLY A 31 39.07 18.27 2.16
C GLY A 31 38.64 16.99 2.88
N LYS A 32 39.00 16.81 4.16
CA LYS A 32 38.70 15.58 4.94
C LYS A 32 38.14 15.90 6.32
N LEU A 33 37.25 15.03 6.80
CA LEU A 33 36.79 15.01 8.19
C LEU A 33 37.55 13.93 8.97
N SER A 34 37.86 14.21 10.23
CA SER A 34 38.61 13.28 11.10
C SER A 34 37.69 12.35 11.89
N THR A 35 36.41 12.70 11.99
CA THR A 35 35.41 11.98 12.78
C THR A 35 34.55 11.03 11.94
N THR A 36 34.18 9.90 12.55
CA THR A 36 33.19 8.95 12.03
C THR A 36 31.98 8.81 12.97
N SER A 37 31.88 9.64 14.01
CA SER A 37 30.78 9.59 14.96
C SER A 37 29.50 10.17 14.35
N PRO A 38 28.36 9.45 14.35
CA PRO A 38 27.10 9.95 13.76
C PRO A 38 26.65 11.30 14.34
N SER A 39 26.73 11.48 15.66
CA SER A 39 26.30 12.72 16.33
C SER A 39 27.13 13.91 15.88
N LEU A 40 28.46 13.79 15.94
CA LEU A 40 29.36 14.86 15.52
C LEU A 40 29.25 15.13 14.02
N LEU A 41 29.01 14.13 13.18
CA LEU A 41 28.78 14.33 11.74
C LEU A 41 27.49 15.13 11.46
N LEU A 42 26.44 14.93 12.26
CA LEU A 42 25.23 15.74 12.20
C LEU A 42 25.48 17.18 12.65
N ASP A 43 26.23 17.37 13.74
CA ASP A 43 26.59 18.72 14.19
C ASP A 43 27.45 19.45 13.14
N VAL A 44 28.40 18.75 12.51
CA VAL A 44 29.20 19.28 11.39
C VAL A 44 28.31 19.57 10.18
N LEU A 45 27.33 18.72 9.88
CA LEU A 45 26.36 18.96 8.81
C LEU A 45 25.55 20.24 9.07
N MET A 46 25.07 20.43 10.30
CA MET A 46 24.34 21.64 10.72
C MET A 46 25.23 22.90 10.67
N ALA A 47 26.49 22.79 11.10
CA ALA A 47 27.45 23.87 10.98
C ALA A 47 27.75 24.18 9.49
N ALA A 48 27.93 23.16 8.66
CA ALA A 48 28.17 23.32 7.24
C ALA A 48 26.98 23.99 6.52
N ASP A 49 25.75 23.70 6.93
CA ASP A 49 24.56 24.43 6.45
C ASP A 49 24.59 25.89 6.90
N LYS A 50 24.82 26.15 8.19
CA LYS A 50 24.92 27.50 8.77
C LYS A 50 25.96 28.39 8.07
N PHE A 51 27.07 27.80 7.62
CA PHE A 51 28.15 28.50 6.91
C PHE A 51 28.16 28.25 5.39
N GLU A 52 27.10 27.62 4.86
CA GLU A 52 26.88 27.36 3.42
C GLU A 52 28.00 26.58 2.71
N VAL A 53 28.69 25.69 3.42
CA VAL A 53 29.77 24.85 2.86
C VAL A 53 29.18 23.57 2.24
N VAL A 54 28.62 23.71 1.05
CA VAL A 54 27.87 22.63 0.35
C VAL A 54 28.70 21.36 0.11
N SER A 55 30.00 21.48 -0.16
CA SER A 55 30.89 20.31 -0.32
C SER A 55 30.99 19.48 0.95
N CYS A 56 31.05 20.14 2.11
CA CYS A 56 31.06 19.48 3.42
C CYS A 56 29.70 18.81 3.70
N MET A 57 28.58 19.48 3.40
CA MET A 57 27.25 18.89 3.57
C MET A 57 27.10 17.58 2.79
N ARG A 58 27.52 17.57 1.52
CA ARG A 58 27.50 16.34 0.69
C ARG A 58 28.40 15.24 1.28
N HIS A 59 29.57 15.61 1.79
CA HIS A 59 30.50 14.66 2.38
C HIS A 59 29.95 14.05 3.68
N CYS A 60 29.38 14.85 4.58
CA CYS A 60 28.70 14.36 5.79
C CYS A 60 27.54 13.43 5.42
N SER A 61 26.70 13.81 4.46
CA SER A 61 25.57 13.00 3.95
C SER A 61 26.02 11.64 3.43
N GLN A 62 27.14 11.57 2.69
CA GLN A 62 27.73 10.32 2.22
C GLN A 62 28.24 9.44 3.36
N LEU A 63 28.93 10.02 4.35
CA LEU A 63 29.45 9.29 5.51
C LEU A 63 28.30 8.75 6.37
N LEU A 64 27.31 9.58 6.69
CA LEU A 64 26.12 9.17 7.46
C LEU A 64 25.37 8.03 6.77
N ARG A 65 25.29 8.04 5.44
CA ARG A 65 24.68 6.94 4.67
C ARG A 65 25.50 5.65 4.67
N SER A 66 26.82 5.72 4.89
CA SER A 66 27.69 4.54 4.96
C SER A 66 27.65 3.85 6.32
N LEU A 67 27.13 4.52 7.35
CA LEU A 67 26.96 3.97 8.69
C LEU A 67 25.70 3.08 8.76
N PRO A 68 25.64 2.12 9.70
CA PRO A 68 24.45 1.29 9.88
C PRO A 68 23.24 2.17 10.24
N MET A 69 22.16 2.03 9.46
CA MET A 69 20.91 2.73 9.68
C MET A 69 20.08 2.01 10.75
N THR A 70 19.62 2.75 11.76
CA THR A 70 18.63 2.30 12.75
C THR A 70 17.33 3.09 12.58
N THR A 71 16.25 2.65 13.23
CA THR A 71 14.99 3.43 13.23
C THR A 71 15.22 4.82 13.80
N GLU A 72 15.95 4.94 14.91
CA GLU A 72 16.24 6.23 15.56
C GLU A 72 17.02 7.17 14.64
N SER A 73 18.07 6.67 13.96
CA SER A 73 18.84 7.50 13.03
C SER A 73 18.00 7.90 11.81
N ALA A 74 17.18 6.98 11.28
CA ALA A 74 16.32 7.26 10.14
C ALA A 74 15.29 8.36 10.44
N LEU A 75 14.65 8.30 11.61
CA LEU A 75 13.72 9.35 12.05
C LEU A 75 14.43 10.69 12.23
N LEU A 76 15.60 10.69 12.87
CA LEU A 76 16.40 11.89 13.07
C LEU A 76 16.78 12.55 11.73
N TYR A 77 17.14 11.76 10.72
CA TYR A 77 17.48 12.28 9.39
C TYR A 77 16.29 12.86 8.64
N LEU A 78 15.07 12.36 8.88
CA LEU A 78 13.85 12.91 8.28
C LEU A 78 13.42 14.22 8.94
N ASP A 79 13.70 14.39 10.23
CA ASP A 79 13.36 15.59 11.00
C ASP A 79 14.46 16.67 10.98
N LEU A 80 15.50 16.50 10.13
CA LEU A 80 16.57 17.49 10.00
C LEU A 80 16.02 18.84 9.51
N PRO A 81 16.27 19.95 10.22
CA PRO A 81 15.87 21.27 9.75
C PRO A 81 16.66 21.62 8.47
N CYS A 82 15.98 21.67 7.34
CA CYS A 82 16.64 21.87 6.04
C CYS A 82 16.49 23.31 5.55
N SER A 83 17.61 24.01 5.34
CA SER A 83 17.66 25.17 4.44
C SER A 83 17.50 24.71 2.97
N VAL A 84 17.23 25.64 2.05
CA VAL A 84 17.15 25.33 0.60
C VAL A 84 18.47 24.73 0.07
N SER A 85 19.61 25.18 0.60
CA SER A 85 20.95 24.68 0.23
C SER A 85 21.16 23.26 0.73
N MET A 86 20.79 23.02 1.99
CA MET A 86 20.91 21.71 2.64
C MET A 86 20.03 20.65 1.99
N ALA A 87 18.81 21.00 1.61
CA ALA A 87 17.83 20.06 1.05
C ALA A 87 18.40 19.23 -0.11
N SER A 88 19.12 19.87 -1.04
CA SER A 88 19.75 19.18 -2.17
C SER A 88 20.89 18.25 -1.78
N ALA A 89 21.63 18.55 -0.71
CA ALA A 89 22.79 17.78 -0.27
C ALA A 89 22.40 16.59 0.61
N VAL A 90 21.31 16.70 1.37
CA VAL A 90 20.81 15.65 2.27
C VAL A 90 19.76 14.76 1.62
N GLN A 91 19.21 15.12 0.45
CA GLN A 91 18.24 14.29 -0.28
C GLN A 91 18.63 12.80 -0.33
N PRO A 92 19.87 12.42 -0.71
CA PRO A 92 20.25 11.00 -0.79
C PRO A 92 20.28 10.28 0.57
N LEU A 93 20.47 11.02 1.66
CA LEU A 93 20.42 10.50 3.03
C LEU A 93 18.96 10.31 3.46
N THR A 94 18.09 11.29 3.18
CA THR A 94 16.66 11.19 3.47
C THR A 94 15.99 10.07 2.67
N ASP A 95 16.35 9.89 1.40
CA ASP A 95 15.82 8.80 0.58
C ASP A 95 16.24 7.43 1.14
N ALA A 96 17.50 7.30 1.56
CA ALA A 96 17.98 6.07 2.21
C ALA A 96 17.26 5.79 3.54
N ALA A 97 16.94 6.83 4.32
CA ALA A 97 16.16 6.72 5.55
C ALA A 97 14.71 6.26 5.26
N LYS A 98 14.06 6.83 4.24
CA LYS A 98 12.72 6.42 3.77
C LYS A 98 12.72 4.95 3.34
N ASP A 99 13.69 4.55 2.51
CA ASP A 99 13.85 3.18 2.03
C ASP A 99 14.06 2.19 3.18
N TYR A 100 14.85 2.56 4.18
CA TYR A 100 15.08 1.74 5.36
C TYR A 100 13.79 1.54 6.15
N LEU A 101 13.07 2.62 6.48
CA LEU A 101 11.81 2.54 7.21
C LEU A 101 10.75 1.74 6.45
N ALA A 102 10.63 1.94 5.14
CA ALA A 102 9.73 1.19 4.27
C ALA A 102 10.01 -0.33 4.29
N LYS A 103 11.29 -0.72 4.34
CA LYS A 103 11.69 -2.14 4.42
C LYS A 103 11.49 -2.72 5.82
N SER A 104 11.83 -1.97 6.86
CA SER A 104 11.72 -2.40 8.26
C SER A 104 10.26 -2.59 8.70
N TYR A 105 9.37 -1.69 8.27
CA TYR A 105 7.94 -1.71 8.61
C TYR A 105 7.06 -2.22 7.45
N ARG A 106 7.61 -3.08 6.59
CA ARG A 106 6.90 -3.59 5.41
C ARG A 106 5.57 -4.27 5.76
N ASP A 107 5.50 -4.96 6.89
CA ASP A 107 4.29 -5.64 7.37
C ASP A 107 3.67 -4.86 8.55
N ILE A 108 2.75 -3.95 8.22
CA ILE A 108 2.09 -3.08 9.21
C ILE A 108 1.38 -3.90 10.30
N THR A 109 0.88 -5.09 9.96
CA THR A 109 0.10 -5.91 10.92
C THR A 109 0.95 -6.40 12.09
N LYS A 110 2.27 -6.55 11.91
CA LYS A 110 3.20 -6.97 12.96
C LYS A 110 3.64 -5.83 13.87
N PHE A 111 3.68 -4.61 13.35
CA PHE A 111 4.31 -3.47 14.02
C PHE A 111 3.31 -2.35 14.37
N GLN A 112 2.01 -2.64 14.45
CA GLN A 112 0.98 -1.62 14.67
C GLN A 112 1.25 -0.73 15.90
N ASP A 113 1.59 -1.32 17.04
CA ASP A 113 1.80 -0.57 18.28
C ASP A 113 3.06 0.30 18.23
N GLU A 114 4.14 -0.23 17.67
CA GLU A 114 5.42 0.48 17.51
C GLU A 114 5.29 1.64 16.52
N MET A 115 4.60 1.40 15.40
CA MET A 115 4.36 2.39 14.35
C MET A 115 3.45 3.53 14.85
N LEU A 116 2.51 3.24 15.77
CA LEU A 116 1.73 4.26 16.46
C LEU A 116 2.57 5.16 17.37
N GLY A 117 3.80 4.77 17.73
CA GLY A 117 4.76 5.57 18.49
C GLY A 117 5.65 6.49 17.65
N LEU A 118 5.77 6.24 16.34
CA LEU A 118 6.65 6.99 15.45
C LEU A 118 6.18 8.44 15.20
N PRO A 119 7.07 9.40 14.93
CA PRO A 119 6.71 10.75 14.50
C PRO A 119 6.04 10.74 13.12
N LEU A 120 5.38 11.84 12.76
CA LEU A 120 4.62 11.95 11.49
C LEU A 120 5.51 11.73 10.26
N SER A 121 6.72 12.27 10.25
CA SER A 121 7.70 12.12 9.18
C SER A 121 8.04 10.65 8.90
N GLY A 122 8.24 9.86 9.95
CA GLY A 122 8.47 8.41 9.84
C GLY A 122 7.27 7.65 9.33
N ILE A 123 6.06 8.00 9.79
CA ILE A 123 4.82 7.38 9.32
C ILE A 123 4.57 7.71 7.85
N GLU A 124 4.77 8.96 7.45
CA GLU A 124 4.67 9.39 6.05
C GLU A 124 5.63 8.61 5.16
N ALA A 125 6.89 8.45 5.58
CA ALA A 125 7.90 7.69 4.85
C ALA A 125 7.48 6.22 4.64
N ILE A 126 6.97 5.57 5.68
CA ILE A 126 6.46 4.18 5.60
C ILE A 126 5.25 4.14 4.67
N LEU A 127 4.23 4.97 4.92
CA LEU A 127 2.99 5.00 4.17
C LEU A 127 3.15 5.47 2.74
N SER A 128 4.28 6.06 2.34
CA SER A 128 4.59 6.42 0.94
C SER A 128 5.11 5.24 0.11
N SER A 129 5.47 4.12 0.73
CA SER A 129 6.01 2.94 0.04
C SER A 129 4.96 2.10 -0.66
N ASP A 130 5.15 1.81 -1.94
CA ASP A 130 4.26 0.96 -2.75
C ASP A 130 4.35 -0.54 -2.41
N ASP A 131 5.40 -0.96 -1.69
CA ASP A 131 5.67 -2.38 -1.35
C ASP A 131 5.11 -2.82 0.01
N LEU A 132 4.25 -1.99 0.60
CA LEU A 132 3.60 -2.21 1.89
C LEU A 132 2.68 -3.44 1.86
N GLN A 133 2.93 -4.38 2.77
CA GLN A 133 2.10 -5.56 2.95
C GLN A 133 0.93 -5.24 3.88
N VAL A 134 -0.21 -4.92 3.28
CA VAL A 134 -1.48 -4.69 3.99
C VAL A 134 -2.60 -5.51 3.36
N ALA A 135 -3.66 -5.77 4.15
CA ALA A 135 -4.83 -6.50 3.67
C ALA A 135 -5.71 -5.68 2.72
N SER A 136 -5.91 -4.39 3.04
CA SER A 136 -6.71 -3.43 2.28
C SER A 136 -6.31 -1.99 2.63
N GLU A 137 -6.71 -1.01 1.82
CA GLU A 137 -6.59 0.41 2.18
C GLU A 137 -7.43 0.77 3.39
N ASP A 138 -8.56 0.09 3.62
CA ASP A 138 -9.36 0.32 4.83
C ASP A 138 -8.55 0.06 6.10
N ALA A 139 -7.64 -0.92 6.08
CA ALA A 139 -6.75 -1.17 7.21
C ALA A 139 -5.70 -0.05 7.39
N ILE A 140 -5.22 0.54 6.28
CA ILE A 140 -4.37 1.75 6.33
C ILE A 140 -5.17 2.93 6.87
N TYR A 141 -6.39 3.15 6.36
CA TYR A 141 -7.29 4.20 6.79
C TYR A 141 -7.60 4.09 8.29
N ASP A 142 -7.97 2.91 8.78
CA ASP A 142 -8.23 2.68 10.20
C ASP A 142 -6.99 2.93 11.07
N PHE A 143 -5.80 2.53 10.59
CA PHE A 143 -4.54 2.81 11.27
C PHE A 143 -4.27 4.32 11.32
N VAL A 144 -4.37 5.02 10.18
CA VAL A 144 -4.18 6.47 10.09
C VAL A 144 -5.21 7.17 10.95
N LEU A 145 -6.47 6.74 10.98
CA LEU A 145 -7.52 7.31 11.82
C LEU A 145 -7.19 7.14 13.30
N LYS A 146 -6.68 5.98 13.73
CA LYS A 146 -6.20 5.77 15.12
C LYS A 146 -5.04 6.71 15.46
N LYS A 147 -4.06 6.86 14.56
CA LYS A 147 -2.93 7.79 14.76
C LYS A 147 -3.41 9.23 14.77
N LEU A 148 -4.25 9.63 13.83
CA LEU A 148 -4.85 10.95 13.70
C LEU A 148 -5.64 11.27 14.96
N ARG A 149 -6.40 10.35 15.55
CA ARG A 149 -7.07 10.58 16.84
C ARG A 149 -6.08 10.85 17.99
N LYS A 150 -4.91 10.19 18.01
CA LYS A 150 -3.82 10.48 18.96
C LYS A 150 -3.10 11.81 18.67
N VAL A 151 -3.09 12.26 17.41
CA VAL A 151 -2.41 13.48 16.98
C VAL A 151 -3.33 14.70 17.04
N LEU A 152 -4.64 14.54 16.83
CA LEU A 152 -5.66 15.59 16.93
C LEU A 152 -5.88 16.05 18.38
N THR A 153 -5.32 15.36 19.36
CA THR A 153 -5.15 15.91 20.72
C THR A 153 -4.00 16.92 20.81
N CYS A 154 -3.21 17.10 19.74
CA CYS A 154 -2.22 18.17 19.57
C CYS A 154 -2.78 19.27 18.66
N ASN A 155 -2.47 20.53 18.99
CA ASN A 155 -2.95 21.72 18.28
C ASN A 155 -2.09 22.10 17.06
N ASP A 156 -1.11 21.27 16.66
CA ASP A 156 -0.11 21.61 15.63
C ASP A 156 -0.50 21.17 14.21
N LEU A 157 -1.69 20.59 14.03
CA LEU A 157 -2.14 20.18 12.70
C LEU A 157 -2.70 21.42 11.95
N ASP A 158 -2.00 21.85 10.90
CA ASP A 158 -2.49 22.91 10.02
C ASP A 158 -3.79 22.47 9.33
N HIS A 159 -4.89 23.06 9.79
CA HIS A 159 -6.24 22.70 9.38
C HIS A 159 -6.51 23.03 7.90
N GLU A 160 -5.82 24.02 7.34
CA GLU A 160 -5.99 24.45 5.95
C GLU A 160 -5.31 23.45 4.99
N ILE A 161 -4.09 23.01 5.33
CA ILE A 161 -3.38 21.98 4.59
C ILE A 161 -4.16 20.65 4.63
N ALA A 162 -4.60 20.23 5.83
CA ALA A 162 -5.36 19.00 5.98
C ALA A 162 -6.67 19.03 5.17
N SER A 163 -7.41 20.14 5.22
CA SER A 163 -8.67 20.30 4.48
C SER A 163 -8.45 20.21 2.97
N LYS A 164 -7.40 20.85 2.44
CA LYS A 164 -7.05 20.78 1.02
C LYS A 164 -6.73 19.34 0.59
N LEU A 165 -5.88 18.65 1.34
CA LEU A 165 -5.48 17.26 1.02
C LEU A 165 -6.66 16.30 1.02
N VAL A 166 -7.56 16.41 2.00
CA VAL A 166 -8.78 15.59 2.09
C VAL A 166 -9.71 15.89 0.92
N THR A 167 -9.86 17.17 0.57
CA THR A 167 -10.73 17.60 -0.54
C THR A 167 -10.21 17.06 -1.87
N ASP A 168 -8.90 17.15 -2.13
CA ASP A 168 -8.27 16.59 -3.33
C ASP A 168 -8.48 15.06 -3.42
N ALA A 169 -8.34 14.34 -2.30
CA ALA A 169 -8.56 12.89 -2.24
C ALA A 169 -10.01 12.51 -2.54
N LEU A 170 -10.97 13.27 -1.99
CA LEU A 170 -12.39 13.06 -2.23
C LEU A 170 -12.77 13.31 -3.70
N PHE A 171 -12.23 14.36 -4.31
CA PHE A 171 -12.44 14.63 -5.73
C PHE A 171 -11.86 13.52 -6.61
N PHE A 172 -10.64 13.05 -6.32
CA PHE A 172 -10.05 11.92 -7.03
C PHE A 172 -10.93 10.66 -6.93
N LYS A 173 -11.44 10.35 -5.72
CA LYS A 173 -12.33 9.19 -5.50
C LYS A 173 -13.67 9.33 -6.23
N ALA A 174 -14.21 10.54 -6.33
CA ALA A 174 -15.48 10.80 -7.00
C ALA A 174 -15.39 10.69 -8.54
N GLU A 175 -14.18 10.75 -9.10
CA GLU A 175 -13.96 10.73 -10.55
C GLU A 175 -14.17 9.35 -11.18
N ALA A 176 -14.56 9.30 -12.46
CA ALA A 176 -14.80 8.04 -13.16
C ALA A 176 -13.51 7.20 -13.35
N PRO A 177 -13.56 5.85 -13.31
CA PRO A 177 -12.36 4.98 -13.31
C PRO A 177 -11.40 5.12 -14.52
N HIS A 178 -11.87 5.64 -15.64
CA HIS A 178 -11.03 5.91 -16.82
C HIS A 178 -10.28 7.25 -16.69
N ARG A 179 -10.88 8.24 -16.02
CA ARG A 179 -10.23 9.51 -15.70
C ARG A 179 -9.28 9.36 -14.53
N GLN A 180 -9.59 8.54 -13.52
CA GLN A 180 -8.61 8.17 -12.49
C GLN A 180 -7.34 7.57 -13.11
N ARG A 181 -7.48 6.68 -14.11
CA ARG A 181 -6.34 6.09 -14.85
C ARG A 181 -5.54 7.12 -15.67
N ALA A 182 -6.21 8.10 -16.28
CA ALA A 182 -5.52 9.17 -16.99
C ALA A 182 -4.80 10.13 -16.03
N LEU A 183 -5.43 10.45 -14.89
CA LEU A 183 -4.84 11.29 -13.84
C LEU A 183 -3.67 10.60 -13.13
N SER A 184 -3.70 9.28 -12.95
CA SER A 184 -2.60 8.51 -12.37
C SER A 184 -1.39 8.35 -13.30
N ALA A 185 -1.57 8.57 -14.61
CA ALA A 185 -0.46 8.57 -15.58
C ALA A 185 0.30 9.91 -15.61
N ASP A 186 -0.24 10.96 -14.98
CA ASP A 186 0.37 12.28 -14.87
C ASP A 186 1.14 12.38 -13.53
N GLU A 187 2.48 12.50 -13.59
CA GLU A 187 3.37 12.29 -12.44
C GLU A 187 3.27 13.35 -11.32
N SER A 188 2.53 14.44 -11.52
CA SER A 188 2.74 15.64 -10.72
C SER A 188 1.89 15.79 -9.45
N SER A 189 0.82 15.00 -9.24
CA SER A 189 0.00 15.16 -8.02
C SER A 189 -1.00 14.04 -7.67
N HIS A 190 -1.50 13.28 -8.64
CA HIS A 190 -2.55 12.27 -8.39
C HIS A 190 -2.03 10.86 -8.15
N ARG A 191 -0.73 10.59 -8.40
CA ARG A 191 -0.10 9.29 -8.15
C ARG A 191 -0.28 8.84 -6.70
N ARG A 192 -0.26 9.78 -5.74
CA ARG A 192 -0.47 9.53 -4.30
C ARG A 192 -1.85 8.96 -3.94
N PHE A 193 -2.81 9.03 -4.85
CA PHE A 193 -4.16 8.48 -4.68
C PHE A 193 -4.37 7.18 -5.45
N THR A 194 -3.34 6.68 -6.13
CA THR A 194 -3.42 5.44 -6.90
C THR A 194 -3.45 4.26 -5.95
N GLU A 195 -4.37 3.35 -6.19
CA GLU A 195 -4.51 2.10 -5.43
C GLU A 195 -3.25 1.22 -5.64
N ARG A 196 -2.66 0.72 -4.55
CA ARG A 196 -1.44 -0.10 -4.56
C ARG A 196 -1.71 -1.53 -5.03
N ALA A 197 -0.65 -2.23 -5.41
CA ALA A 197 -0.71 -3.65 -5.72
C ALA A 197 -0.85 -4.48 -4.43
N TYR A 198 -2.09 -4.72 -3.96
CA TYR A 198 -2.32 -5.48 -2.73
C TYR A 198 -2.10 -6.98 -2.88
N LYS A 199 -1.86 -7.62 -1.73
CA LYS A 199 -1.93 -9.08 -1.57
C LYS A 199 -3.31 -9.66 -1.92
N TYR A 200 -4.38 -8.89 -1.71
CA TYR A 200 -5.78 -9.28 -1.97
C TYR A 200 -6.39 -8.41 -3.07
N ARG A 201 -7.08 -9.02 -4.03
CA ARG A 201 -7.62 -8.31 -5.20
C ARG A 201 -8.86 -7.48 -4.84
N PRO A 202 -8.90 -6.20 -5.22
CA PRO A 202 -10.09 -5.38 -4.98
C PRO A 202 -11.29 -5.93 -5.76
N LEU A 203 -12.48 -5.70 -5.20
CA LEU A 203 -13.74 -6.15 -5.77
C LEU A 203 -14.64 -4.95 -6.05
N LYS A 204 -15.46 -5.06 -7.09
CA LYS A 204 -16.64 -4.18 -7.23
C LYS A 204 -17.84 -4.95 -6.68
N VAL A 205 -18.44 -4.44 -5.61
CA VAL A 205 -19.56 -5.09 -4.94
C VAL A 205 -20.81 -4.23 -5.10
N VAL A 206 -21.92 -4.85 -5.49
CA VAL A 206 -23.25 -4.24 -5.53
C VAL A 206 -24.12 -5.01 -4.55
N GLU A 207 -24.63 -4.32 -3.53
CA GLU A 207 -25.42 -4.92 -2.46
C GLU A 207 -26.90 -4.57 -2.61
N PHE A 208 -27.76 -5.54 -2.31
CA PHE A 208 -29.20 -5.41 -2.33
C PHE A 208 -29.77 -5.92 -1.00
N GLU A 209 -30.55 -5.09 -0.32
CA GLU A 209 -31.21 -5.49 0.94
C GLU A 209 -32.57 -6.16 0.71
N ARG A 210 -33.26 -5.83 -0.39
CA ARG A 210 -34.61 -6.31 -0.72
C ARG A 210 -34.63 -6.95 -2.10
N PRO A 211 -35.45 -7.99 -2.34
CA PRO A 211 -36.38 -8.63 -1.39
C PRO A 211 -35.71 -9.54 -0.35
N HIS A 212 -34.45 -9.92 -0.56
CA HIS A 212 -33.62 -10.66 0.38
C HIS A 212 -32.19 -10.10 0.31
N PRO A 213 -31.35 -10.29 1.34
CA PRO A 213 -29.94 -9.93 1.27
C PRO A 213 -29.25 -10.64 0.11
N GLN A 214 -28.77 -9.86 -0.86
CA GLN A 214 -28.08 -10.32 -2.05
C GLN A 214 -26.89 -9.41 -2.33
N CYS A 215 -25.79 -9.96 -2.84
CA CYS A 215 -24.70 -9.17 -3.37
C CYS A 215 -24.20 -9.72 -4.70
N ILE A 216 -23.77 -8.82 -5.59
CA ILE A 216 -23.11 -9.14 -6.85
C ILE A 216 -21.70 -8.60 -6.76
N VAL A 217 -20.74 -9.50 -6.90
CA VAL A 217 -19.31 -9.24 -6.79
C VAL A 217 -18.68 -9.42 -8.16
N TYR A 218 -17.91 -8.43 -8.60
CA TYR A 218 -17.10 -8.51 -9.81
C TYR A 218 -15.61 -8.57 -9.45
N LEU A 219 -14.91 -9.53 -10.04
CA LEU A 219 -13.48 -9.74 -9.91
C LEU A 219 -12.86 -9.74 -11.30
N ASP A 220 -11.92 -8.82 -11.52
CA ASP A 220 -11.16 -8.73 -12.76
C ASP A 220 -9.74 -9.29 -12.51
N LEU A 221 -9.26 -10.15 -13.40
CA LEU A 221 -7.90 -10.69 -13.38
C LEU A 221 -7.25 -10.52 -14.76
N THR A 222 -6.04 -9.97 -14.81
CA THR A 222 -5.29 -9.90 -16.07
C THR A 222 -4.80 -11.28 -16.50
N ARG A 223 -4.48 -11.43 -17.78
CA ARG A 223 -3.90 -12.65 -18.33
C ARG A 223 -2.59 -13.03 -17.63
N ASP A 224 -1.73 -12.04 -17.36
CA ASP A 224 -0.46 -12.27 -16.67
C ASP A 224 -0.68 -12.73 -15.22
N GLU A 225 -1.64 -12.13 -14.53
CA GLU A 225 -2.03 -12.57 -13.18
C GLU A 225 -2.56 -13.99 -13.17
N CYS A 226 -3.37 -14.36 -14.17
CA CYS A 226 -3.79 -15.74 -14.35
C CYS A 226 -2.60 -16.64 -14.66
N ALA A 227 -1.72 -16.30 -15.60
CA ALA A 227 -0.55 -17.12 -15.95
C ALA A 227 0.34 -17.43 -14.74
N ASN A 228 0.53 -16.45 -13.84
CA ASN A 228 1.28 -16.59 -12.59
C ASN A 228 0.65 -17.55 -11.55
N LEU A 229 -0.60 -17.99 -11.74
CA LEU A 229 -1.22 -19.02 -10.90
C LEU A 229 -0.77 -20.44 -11.28
N PHE A 230 -0.17 -20.66 -12.44
CA PHE A 230 0.26 -22.01 -12.82
C PHE A 230 1.46 -22.48 -11.98
N PRO A 231 1.53 -23.77 -11.56
CA PRO A 231 0.54 -24.83 -11.74
C PRO A 231 -0.47 -24.99 -10.59
N SER A 232 -0.25 -24.31 -9.46
CA SER A 232 -1.00 -24.54 -8.21
C SER A 232 -1.19 -23.27 -7.35
N GLY A 233 -0.89 -22.11 -7.93
CA GLY A 233 -1.05 -20.79 -7.33
C GLY A 233 -2.50 -20.41 -7.09
N ARG A 234 -2.68 -19.43 -6.21
CA ARG A 234 -3.97 -18.92 -5.77
C ARG A 234 -3.90 -17.41 -5.64
N VAL A 235 -4.99 -16.75 -6.04
CA VAL A 235 -5.22 -15.33 -5.76
C VAL A 235 -6.52 -15.20 -4.98
N TYR A 236 -6.51 -14.32 -3.98
CA TYR A 236 -7.63 -14.07 -3.09
C TYR A 236 -8.14 -12.66 -3.33
N SER A 237 -9.45 -12.46 -3.25
CA SER A 237 -10.04 -11.12 -3.22
C SER A 237 -9.93 -10.51 -1.83
N GLN A 238 -10.15 -9.20 -1.74
CA GLN A 238 -10.54 -8.54 -0.49
C GLN A 238 -11.84 -9.16 0.03
N ALA A 239 -12.07 -9.00 1.34
CA ALA A 239 -13.31 -9.44 1.94
C ALA A 239 -14.47 -8.52 1.55
N PHE A 240 -15.66 -9.09 1.40
CA PHE A 240 -16.91 -8.38 1.19
C PHE A 240 -17.97 -8.96 2.13
N HIS A 241 -19.03 -8.20 2.40
CA HIS A 241 -20.00 -8.57 3.42
C HIS A 241 -21.34 -8.94 2.80
N LEU A 242 -22.02 -9.93 3.38
CA LEU A 242 -23.39 -10.27 3.04
C LEU A 242 -24.10 -10.72 4.32
N GLY A 243 -25.18 -10.05 4.69
CA GLY A 243 -25.90 -10.33 5.94
C GLY A 243 -25.03 -10.18 7.20
N GLY A 244 -24.08 -9.25 7.19
CA GLY A 244 -23.15 -9.01 8.30
C GLY A 244 -21.98 -10.01 8.39
N GLN A 245 -21.91 -11.00 7.49
CA GLN A 245 -20.84 -11.99 7.45
C GLN A 245 -19.83 -11.67 6.35
N GLY A 246 -18.53 -11.77 6.68
CA GLY A 246 -17.43 -11.58 5.74
C GLY A 246 -17.16 -12.81 4.86
N PHE A 247 -17.11 -12.59 3.55
CA PHE A 247 -16.80 -13.55 2.50
C PHE A 247 -15.63 -13.09 1.64
N PHE A 248 -15.01 -14.01 0.90
CA PHE A 248 -13.99 -13.70 -0.09
C PHE A 248 -14.06 -14.69 -1.28
N LEU A 249 -13.60 -14.26 -2.45
CA LEU A 249 -13.39 -15.13 -3.60
C LEU A 249 -11.93 -15.60 -3.64
N SER A 250 -11.71 -16.81 -4.11
CA SER A 250 -10.37 -17.32 -4.40
C SER A 250 -10.33 -18.01 -5.75
N ALA A 251 -9.44 -17.54 -6.63
CA ALA A 251 -9.20 -18.10 -7.95
C ALA A 251 -7.90 -18.91 -7.95
N HIS A 252 -7.98 -20.15 -8.43
CA HIS A 252 -6.90 -21.13 -8.31
C HIS A 252 -6.57 -21.76 -9.66
N CYS A 253 -5.31 -22.12 -9.85
CA CYS A 253 -4.93 -23.20 -10.76
C CYS A 253 -5.02 -24.53 -10.01
N ASN A 254 -5.90 -25.44 -10.43
CA ASN A 254 -6.07 -26.75 -9.82
C ASN A 254 -5.70 -27.86 -10.80
N LEU A 255 -5.07 -28.93 -10.33
CA LEU A 255 -4.99 -30.17 -11.10
C LEU A 255 -6.33 -30.91 -10.98
N ASP A 256 -7.00 -31.14 -12.10
CA ASP A 256 -8.18 -32.00 -12.12
C ASP A 256 -7.73 -33.46 -12.01
N GLN A 257 -8.17 -34.16 -10.95
CA GLN A 257 -7.72 -35.52 -10.66
C GLN A 257 -8.28 -36.55 -11.66
N HIS A 258 -9.41 -36.25 -12.29
CA HIS A 258 -10.02 -37.13 -13.29
C HIS A 258 -9.38 -36.95 -14.67
N SER A 259 -9.25 -35.71 -15.12
CA SER A 259 -8.79 -35.40 -16.47
C SER A 259 -7.28 -35.19 -16.58
N LEU A 260 -6.57 -35.19 -15.45
CA LEU A 260 -5.11 -35.05 -15.34
C LEU A 260 -4.54 -33.78 -16.01
N PHE A 261 -5.35 -32.72 -16.11
CA PHE A 261 -4.91 -31.41 -16.59
C PHE A 261 -5.17 -30.31 -15.56
N HIS A 262 -4.34 -29.25 -15.62
CA HIS A 262 -4.56 -28.05 -14.83
C HIS A 262 -5.76 -27.26 -15.37
N CYS A 263 -6.58 -26.69 -14.48
CA CYS A 263 -7.78 -25.95 -14.83
C CYS A 263 -8.03 -24.79 -13.86
N PHE A 264 -8.82 -23.82 -14.31
CA PHE A 264 -9.16 -22.65 -13.51
C PHE A 264 -10.37 -22.93 -12.64
N GLY A 265 -10.19 -22.78 -11.34
CA GLY A 265 -11.25 -22.91 -10.35
C GLY A 265 -11.53 -21.60 -9.62
N LEU A 266 -12.78 -21.41 -9.25
CA LEU A 266 -13.25 -20.27 -8.46
C LEU A 266 -14.02 -20.78 -7.24
N PHE A 267 -13.70 -20.21 -6.10
CA PHE A 267 -14.28 -20.59 -4.82
C PHE A 267 -14.73 -19.36 -4.03
N LEU A 268 -15.76 -19.56 -3.23
CA LEU A 268 -16.30 -18.64 -2.25
C LEU A 268 -15.94 -19.16 -0.85
N GLY A 269 -15.19 -18.37 -0.08
CA GLY A 269 -14.82 -18.65 1.30
C GLY A 269 -15.50 -17.71 2.28
N MET A 270 -15.65 -18.16 3.52
CA MET A 270 -16.12 -17.34 4.65
C MET A 270 -14.95 -17.08 5.61
N GLN A 271 -14.75 -15.81 6.00
CA GLN A 271 -13.56 -15.38 6.74
C GLN A 271 -13.58 -15.82 8.21
N GLU A 272 -14.74 -15.76 8.87
CA GLU A 272 -14.87 -16.04 10.30
C GLU A 272 -15.76 -17.26 10.59
N LYS A 273 -15.56 -17.88 11.75
CA LYS A 273 -16.51 -18.85 12.33
C LYS A 273 -17.59 -18.07 13.08
N GLY A 274 -18.66 -17.68 12.40
CA GLY A 274 -19.86 -17.20 13.06
C GLY A 274 -20.56 -18.32 13.84
N SER A 275 -21.26 -17.98 14.92
CA SER A 275 -22.12 -18.93 15.67
C SER A 275 -23.41 -19.31 14.92
N ILE A 276 -23.70 -18.59 13.83
CA ILE A 276 -24.92 -18.70 13.03
C ILE A 276 -24.54 -19.30 11.67
N SER A 277 -25.28 -20.32 11.23
CA SER A 277 -25.11 -20.88 9.89
C SER A 277 -25.98 -20.13 8.89
N PHE A 278 -25.40 -19.81 7.73
CA PHE A 278 -26.11 -19.15 6.64
C PHE A 278 -26.10 -20.03 5.40
N THR A 279 -27.27 -20.29 4.82
CA THR A 279 -27.37 -20.92 3.51
C THR A 279 -27.28 -19.83 2.44
N VAL A 280 -26.18 -19.87 1.70
CA VAL A 280 -25.92 -18.95 0.59
C VAL A 280 -26.09 -19.72 -0.71
N GLU A 281 -27.00 -19.25 -1.56
CA GLU A 281 -27.04 -19.62 -2.97
C GLU A 281 -26.06 -18.71 -3.72
N TYR A 282 -25.21 -19.31 -4.54
CA TYR A 282 -24.20 -18.57 -5.29
C TYR A 282 -24.16 -19.01 -6.76
N GLU A 283 -23.95 -18.04 -7.63
CA GLU A 283 -23.73 -18.23 -9.06
C GLU A 283 -22.40 -17.60 -9.47
N PHE A 284 -21.55 -18.39 -10.12
CA PHE A 284 -20.36 -17.91 -10.79
C PHE A 284 -20.61 -17.78 -12.30
N ALA A 285 -20.26 -16.63 -12.84
CA ALA A 285 -20.34 -16.32 -14.26
C ALA A 285 -19.05 -15.66 -14.73
N ALA A 286 -18.79 -15.73 -16.04
CA ALA A 286 -17.66 -15.06 -16.67
C ALA A 286 -18.11 -14.35 -17.93
N ARG A 287 -17.55 -13.16 -18.18
CA ARG A 287 -17.82 -12.42 -19.41
C ARG A 287 -17.09 -13.08 -20.58
N THR A 288 -17.76 -13.16 -21.72
CA THR A 288 -17.19 -13.66 -22.97
C THR A 288 -16.93 -12.52 -23.95
N LYS A 289 -16.18 -12.76 -25.03
CA LYS A 289 -15.95 -11.78 -26.11
C LYS A 289 -17.24 -11.19 -26.72
N SER A 290 -18.40 -11.81 -26.53
CA SER A 290 -19.71 -11.24 -26.90
C SER A 290 -20.11 -10.00 -26.06
N GLY A 291 -19.45 -9.78 -24.92
CA GLY A 291 -19.80 -8.74 -23.94
C GLY A 291 -20.73 -9.22 -22.83
N GLU A 292 -21.36 -10.39 -22.98
CA GLU A 292 -22.30 -10.92 -22.00
C GLU A 292 -21.64 -11.83 -20.94
N PHE A 293 -22.18 -11.79 -19.72
CA PHE A 293 -21.84 -12.74 -18.66
C PHE A 293 -22.57 -14.06 -18.88
N VAL A 294 -21.80 -15.14 -19.00
CA VAL A 294 -22.33 -16.49 -19.15
C VAL A 294 -22.19 -17.23 -17.84
N SER A 295 -23.30 -17.80 -17.34
CA SER A 295 -23.33 -18.64 -16.15
C SER A 295 -22.41 -19.85 -16.33
N LYS A 296 -21.55 -20.12 -15.33
CA LYS A 296 -20.59 -21.21 -15.35
C LYS A 296 -20.88 -22.26 -14.29
N TYR A 297 -21.32 -21.83 -13.12
CA TYR A 297 -21.66 -22.73 -12.03
C TYR A 297 -22.67 -22.08 -11.10
N LYS A 298 -23.63 -22.88 -10.63
CA LYS A 298 -24.55 -22.49 -9.56
C LYS A 298 -24.50 -23.54 -8.47
N GLY A 299 -24.56 -23.09 -7.23
CA GLY A 299 -24.58 -23.97 -6.07
C GLY A 299 -25.24 -23.29 -4.89
N PHE A 300 -25.48 -24.07 -3.85
CA PHE A 300 -25.85 -23.53 -2.55
C PHE A 300 -25.05 -24.25 -1.48
N TYR A 301 -24.71 -23.54 -0.41
CA TYR A 301 -23.99 -24.14 0.70
C TYR A 301 -24.37 -23.47 2.01
N THR A 302 -24.48 -24.28 3.06
CA THR A 302 -24.67 -23.81 4.43
C THR A 302 -23.29 -23.63 5.07
N PHE A 303 -22.87 -22.39 5.22
CA PHE A 303 -21.58 -22.05 5.81
C PHE A 303 -21.66 -22.15 7.33
N THR A 304 -20.76 -22.93 7.93
CA THR A 304 -20.59 -23.09 9.38
C THR A 304 -19.20 -22.61 9.86
N GLY A 305 -18.42 -22.01 8.97
CA GLY A 305 -17.09 -21.44 9.24
C GLY A 305 -15.93 -22.21 8.60
N GLY A 306 -14.89 -21.48 8.18
CA GLY A 306 -13.57 -22.03 7.82
C GLY A 306 -13.51 -22.94 6.59
N LYS A 307 -14.53 -22.91 5.71
CA LYS A 307 -14.57 -23.72 4.48
C LYS A 307 -14.86 -22.85 3.26
N ALA A 308 -14.17 -23.15 2.17
CA ALA A 308 -14.45 -22.59 0.85
C ALA A 308 -15.18 -23.62 -0.01
N VAL A 309 -16.14 -23.14 -0.81
CA VAL A 309 -16.93 -23.94 -1.75
C VAL A 309 -16.89 -23.33 -3.12
N GLY A 310 -17.00 -24.13 -4.17
CA GLY A 310 -16.95 -23.64 -5.52
C GLY A 310 -16.68 -24.74 -6.51
N TYR A 311 -16.13 -24.37 -7.67
CA TYR A 311 -15.96 -25.30 -8.78
C TYR A 311 -14.51 -25.32 -9.27
N ARG A 312 -13.94 -26.53 -9.40
CA ARG A 312 -12.52 -26.72 -9.72
C ARG A 312 -12.18 -26.36 -11.15
N ASN A 313 -13.08 -26.63 -12.10
CA ASN A 313 -12.91 -26.38 -13.53
C ASN A 313 -14.03 -25.49 -14.06
N LEU A 314 -14.02 -24.21 -13.67
CA LEU A 314 -15.08 -23.24 -13.97
C LEU A 314 -15.39 -23.11 -15.47
N PHE A 315 -14.38 -23.25 -16.32
CA PHE A 315 -14.53 -23.07 -17.77
C PHE A 315 -14.69 -24.37 -18.57
N GLY A 316 -14.51 -25.53 -17.93
CA GLY A 316 -14.59 -26.82 -18.60
C GLY A 316 -13.45 -27.08 -19.61
N ILE A 317 -12.33 -26.35 -19.51
CA ILE A 317 -11.21 -26.43 -20.46
C ILE A 317 -9.86 -26.51 -19.75
N PRO A 318 -8.82 -27.07 -20.40
CA PRO A 318 -7.47 -27.08 -19.87
C PRO A 318 -6.89 -25.67 -19.70
N TRP A 319 -5.97 -25.52 -18.74
CA TRP A 319 -5.31 -24.26 -18.41
C TRP A 319 -4.63 -23.63 -19.62
N THR A 320 -3.97 -24.45 -20.45
CA THR A 320 -3.29 -24.01 -21.68
C THR A 320 -4.25 -23.33 -22.64
N SER A 321 -5.43 -23.93 -22.88
CA SER A 321 -6.48 -23.32 -23.70
C SER A 321 -7.14 -22.12 -23.03
N PHE A 322 -7.26 -22.15 -21.70
CA PHE A 322 -7.84 -21.04 -20.94
C PHE A 322 -7.01 -19.76 -21.06
N VAL A 323 -5.69 -19.83 -20.85
CA VAL A 323 -4.79 -18.64 -20.90
C VAL A 323 -4.27 -18.31 -22.30
N ALA A 324 -4.60 -19.10 -23.33
CA ALA A 324 -4.17 -18.87 -24.71
C ALA A 324 -4.68 -17.52 -25.26
N GLU A 325 -3.93 -16.93 -26.20
CA GLU A 325 -4.24 -15.62 -26.79
C GLU A 325 -5.64 -15.58 -27.42
N ASP A 326 -6.05 -16.67 -28.05
CA ASP A 326 -7.33 -16.83 -28.73
C ASP A 326 -8.51 -17.09 -27.78
N SER A 327 -8.26 -17.34 -26.50
CA SER A 327 -9.26 -17.61 -25.47
C SER A 327 -10.45 -16.63 -25.51
N LEU A 328 -11.66 -17.19 -25.42
CA LEU A 328 -12.92 -16.45 -25.51
C LEU A 328 -13.27 -15.67 -24.24
N PHE A 329 -12.53 -15.88 -23.16
CA PHE A 329 -12.82 -15.32 -21.83
C PHE A 329 -11.99 -14.08 -21.49
N PHE A 330 -10.96 -13.79 -22.28
CA PHE A 330 -10.13 -12.60 -22.11
C PHE A 330 -10.56 -11.51 -23.09
N ILE A 331 -10.97 -10.36 -22.56
CA ILE A 331 -11.33 -9.16 -23.31
C ILE A 331 -10.24 -8.14 -23.04
N ASN A 332 -9.51 -7.74 -24.09
CA ASN A 332 -8.34 -6.84 -23.96
C ASN A 332 -7.32 -7.30 -22.90
N GLY A 333 -7.13 -8.63 -22.78
CA GLY A 333 -6.20 -9.21 -21.80
C GLY A 333 -6.73 -9.34 -20.38
N THR A 334 -8.01 -9.03 -20.12
CA THR A 334 -8.64 -9.15 -18.81
C THR A 334 -9.74 -10.20 -18.80
N LEU A 335 -9.70 -11.08 -17.80
CA LEU A 335 -10.79 -11.98 -17.42
C LEU A 335 -11.74 -11.23 -16.49
N HIS A 336 -13.04 -11.24 -16.81
CA HIS A 336 -14.07 -10.63 -15.98
C HIS A 336 -14.96 -11.71 -15.36
N LEU A 337 -14.90 -11.84 -14.04
CA LEU A 337 -15.70 -12.78 -13.25
C LEU A 337 -16.82 -12.05 -12.52
N ARG A 338 -17.95 -12.73 -12.35
CA ARG A 338 -19.08 -12.28 -11.53
C ARG A 338 -19.48 -13.41 -10.59
N ALA A 339 -19.61 -13.10 -9.30
CA ALA A 339 -20.23 -13.96 -8.31
C ALA A 339 -21.49 -13.28 -7.78
N GLU A 340 -22.64 -13.92 -7.93
CA GLU A 340 -23.91 -13.44 -7.37
C GLU A 340 -24.28 -14.32 -6.19
N LEU A 341 -24.50 -13.74 -5.03
CA LEU A 341 -24.77 -14.44 -3.78
C LEU A 341 -26.10 -13.97 -3.20
N THR A 342 -26.93 -14.91 -2.76
CA THR A 342 -28.22 -14.63 -2.12
C THR A 342 -28.35 -15.44 -0.84
N ILE A 343 -28.74 -14.80 0.26
CA ILE A 343 -29.09 -15.51 1.50
C ILE A 343 -30.52 -16.05 1.36
N LYS A 344 -30.68 -17.37 1.50
CA LYS A 344 -32.01 -17.96 1.67
C LYS A 344 -32.45 -17.84 3.13
N GLN A 345 -33.58 -17.17 3.36
CA GLN A 345 -34.27 -17.29 4.65
C GLN A 345 -34.88 -18.70 4.75
N PRO A 346 -34.93 -19.32 5.94
CA PRO A 346 -35.72 -20.54 6.14
C PRO A 346 -37.17 -20.23 5.77
N GLN A 347 -37.76 -20.95 4.82
CA GLN A 347 -39.20 -20.84 4.59
C GLN A 347 -39.91 -21.34 5.87
N PRO A 348 -40.90 -20.60 6.40
CA PRO A 348 -41.73 -21.15 7.45
C PRO A 348 -42.44 -22.41 6.92
N PRO A 349 -42.62 -23.46 7.74
CA PRO A 349 -43.35 -24.64 7.29
C PRO A 349 -44.74 -24.21 6.84
N SER A 350 -45.10 -24.60 5.61
CA SER A 350 -46.46 -24.47 5.11
C SER A 350 -47.39 -25.20 6.07
N LEU A 351 -48.20 -24.42 6.81
CA LEU A 351 -49.33 -24.96 7.56
C LEU A 351 -50.27 -25.58 6.52
N GLN A 352 -50.28 -26.91 6.44
CA GLN A 352 -51.32 -27.68 5.75
C GLN A 352 -52.60 -27.70 6.59
#